data_AF-A0A4R1TYL8-F1
#
_entry.id   AF-A0A4R1TYL8-F1
#
_cell.length_a   1.000
_cell.length_b   1.000
_cell.length_c   1.000
_cell.angle_alpha   90.00
_cell.angle_beta   90.00
_cell.angle_gamma   90.00
#
_symmetry.space_group_name_H-M   'P 1'
#
loop_
_entity.id
_entity.type
_entity.pdbx_description
1 polymer ?
#
loop_
_entity_poly.entity_id
_entity_poly.type
_entity_poly.pdbx_seq_one_letter_code
_entity_poly.pdbx_strand_id
1 'polypeptide(L)'
;MCNRYRMTAKEVDLAVTFGIRPPYEKDEEYPVGDIFPTGKKTPFYGKVIVQDGVERKLERMEWGVPTQGPSARDPAVKLTKYVTNEL
;
A
#
# COMPACT_ATOMS: atom_id res chain seq x y z
N MET A 1 -9.77 -10.83 -10.24
CA MET A 1 -9.09 -9.58 -9.83
C MET A 1 -8.96 -9.60 -8.31
N CYS A 2 -7.81 -9.23 -7.73
CA CYS A 2 -7.57 -9.34 -6.28
C CYS A 2 -7.75 -7.97 -5.62
N ASN A 3 -8.77 -7.83 -4.75
CA ASN A 3 -9.11 -6.59 -4.02
C ASN A 3 -9.11 -6.79 -2.49
N ARG A 4 -8.50 -7.89 -2.02
CA ARG A 4 -8.29 -8.20 -0.60
C ARG A 4 -7.05 -9.08 -0.48
N TYR A 5 -6.12 -8.69 0.40
CA TYR A 5 -5.04 -9.58 0.82
C TYR A 5 -4.74 -9.41 2.31
N ARG A 6 -4.06 -10.40 2.89
CA ARG A 6 -3.63 -10.39 4.28
C ARG A 6 -2.12 -10.61 4.33
N MET A 7 -1.40 -9.67 4.95
CA MET A 7 0.05 -9.79 5.15
C MET A 7 0.30 -10.46 6.50
N THR A 8 0.61 -11.76 6.50
CA THR A 8 0.86 -12.54 7.73
C THR A 8 2.32 -12.56 8.16
N ALA A 9 3.25 -12.19 7.28
CA ALA A 9 4.69 -12.16 7.59
C ALA A 9 5.02 -11.02 8.55
N LYS A 10 5.98 -11.25 9.47
CA LYS A 10 6.51 -10.18 10.33
C LYS A 10 7.31 -9.19 9.49
N GLU A 11 7.39 -7.95 9.97
CA GLU A 11 8.10 -6.89 9.25
C GLU A 11 9.58 -7.21 9.02
N VAL A 12 10.23 -7.78 10.04
CA VAL A 12 11.63 -8.21 9.96
C VAL A 12 11.81 -9.30 8.91
N ASP A 13 10.88 -10.26 8.81
CA ASP A 13 10.98 -11.33 7.82
C ASP A 13 10.87 -10.77 6.40
N LEU A 14 10.00 -9.79 6.18
CA LEU A 14 9.90 -9.06 4.91
C LEU A 14 11.21 -8.32 4.63
N ALA A 15 11.70 -7.52 5.57
CA ALA A 15 12.92 -6.73 5.40
C ALA A 15 14.12 -7.62 5.02
N VAL A 16 14.35 -8.71 5.77
CA VAL A 16 15.44 -9.66 5.51
C VAL A 16 15.29 -10.33 4.14
N THR A 17 14.07 -10.77 3.78
CA THR A 17 13.79 -11.40 2.48
C THR A 17 14.19 -10.49 1.31
N PHE A 18 14.04 -9.18 1.45
CA PHE A 18 14.34 -8.21 0.40
C PHE A 18 15.71 -7.52 0.55
N GLY A 19 16.56 -7.99 1.47
CA GLY A 19 17.91 -7.45 1.69
C GLY A 19 17.91 -6.07 2.37
N ILE A 20 16.83 -5.73 3.07
CA ILE A 20 16.67 -4.49 3.82
C ILE A 20 17.14 -4.73 5.24
N ARG A 21 18.03 -3.88 5.75
CA ARG A 21 18.42 -3.91 7.16
C ARG A 21 17.25 -3.40 8.01
N PRO A 22 16.65 -4.22 8.89
CA PRO A 22 15.54 -3.78 9.73
C PRO A 22 15.97 -2.65 10.66
N PRO A 23 15.17 -1.58 10.82
CA PRO A 23 15.49 -0.48 11.74
C PRO A 23 15.20 -0.80 13.22
N TYR A 24 14.41 -1.83 13.52
CA TYR A 24 13.98 -2.19 14.89
C TYR A 24 14.24 -3.67 15.21
N GLU A 25 14.35 -4.00 16.50
CA GLU A 25 14.42 -5.38 16.98
C GLU A 25 13.10 -6.14 16.77
N LYS A 26 13.21 -7.46 16.67
CA LYS A 26 12.24 -8.43 16.13
C LYS A 26 10.87 -8.50 16.82
N ASP A 27 10.67 -7.76 17.91
CA ASP A 27 9.61 -8.01 18.89
C ASP A 27 8.38 -7.10 18.74
N GLU A 28 8.35 -6.21 17.75
CA GLU A 28 7.17 -5.37 17.50
C GLU A 28 6.10 -6.12 16.69
N GLU A 29 5.05 -6.55 17.37
CA GLU A 29 3.90 -7.23 16.75
C GLU A 29 2.82 -6.22 16.35
N TYR A 30 2.68 -6.00 15.05
CA TYR A 30 1.59 -5.21 14.50
C TYR A 30 0.38 -6.11 14.19
N PRO A 31 -0.86 -5.64 14.47
CA PRO A 31 -2.05 -6.43 14.19
C PRO A 31 -2.16 -6.77 12.70
N VAL A 32 -2.33 -8.06 12.41
CA VAL A 32 -2.50 -8.59 11.04
C VAL A 32 -3.92 -8.32 10.55
N GLY A 33 -4.10 -7.17 9.89
CA GLY A 33 -5.34 -6.77 9.24
C GLY A 33 -5.49 -7.30 7.81
N ASP A 34 -6.74 -7.46 7.37
CA ASP A 34 -7.03 -7.50 5.94
C ASP A 34 -6.77 -6.11 5.33
N ILE A 35 -6.09 -6.09 4.18
CA ILE A 35 -5.79 -4.87 3.43
C ILE A 35 -6.71 -4.85 2.21
N PHE A 36 -7.28 -3.67 1.95
CA PHE A 36 -8.21 -3.42 0.86
C PHE A 36 -7.71 -2.21 0.05
N PRO A 37 -8.11 -2.08 -1.22
CA PRO A 37 -7.88 -0.86 -1.95
C PRO A 37 -8.48 0.34 -1.21
N THR A 38 -7.96 1.55 -1.45
CA THR A 38 -8.48 2.80 -0.88
C THR A 38 -10.02 2.84 -0.95
N GLY A 39 -10.74 3.34 0.04
CA GLY A 39 -12.22 3.30 0.04
C GLY A 39 -12.86 3.21 1.42
N LYS A 40 -13.33 4.35 1.95
CA LYS A 40 -14.13 4.66 3.16
C LYS A 40 -14.17 3.77 4.42
N LYS A 41 -13.69 2.51 4.51
CA LYS A 41 -14.00 1.63 5.67
C LYS A 41 -12.91 0.70 6.22
N THR A 42 -11.68 0.62 5.70
CA THR A 42 -10.68 -0.37 6.17
C THR A 42 -9.25 0.14 6.10
N PRO A 43 -8.26 -0.48 6.78
CA PRO A 43 -6.87 -0.05 6.68
C PRO A 43 -6.37 -0.14 5.22
N PHE A 44 -5.98 1.00 4.67
CA PHE A 44 -5.60 1.19 3.25
C PHE A 44 -4.10 1.02 2.99
N TYR A 45 -3.28 1.02 4.05
CA TYR A 45 -1.82 1.03 3.92
C TYR A 45 -1.26 -0.38 3.86
N GLY A 46 -0.77 -0.77 2.69
CA GLY A 46 0.05 -1.96 2.48
C GLY A 46 1.53 -1.70 2.74
N LYS A 47 2.28 -2.74 3.09
CA LYS A 47 3.75 -2.68 3.12
C LYS A 47 4.28 -2.90 1.71
N VAL A 48 5.16 -2.02 1.26
CA VAL A 48 5.76 -2.07 -0.07
C VAL A 48 7.28 -1.94 0.00
N ILE A 49 7.97 -2.59 -0.92
CA ILE A 49 9.41 -2.38 -1.11
C ILE A 49 9.60 -1.24 -2.10
N VAL A 50 10.24 -0.17 -1.65
CA VAL A 50 10.60 0.97 -2.49
C VAL A 50 12.10 0.90 -2.78
N GLN A 51 12.45 1.02 -4.06
CA GLN A 51 13.83 1.17 -4.51
C GLN A 51 14.15 2.67 -4.52
N ASP A 52 15.16 3.07 -3.75
CA ASP A 52 15.68 4.44 -3.67
C ASP A 52 17.16 4.43 -4.07
N GLY A 53 17.43 4.76 -5.33
CA GLY A 53 18.76 4.58 -5.92
C GLY A 53 19.19 3.11 -5.89
N VAL A 54 20.28 2.80 -5.16
CA VAL A 54 20.76 1.42 -4.96
C VAL A 54 20.18 0.76 -3.71
N GLU A 55 19.56 1.52 -2.82
CA GLU A 55 19.02 1.03 -1.55
C GLU A 55 17.55 0.58 -1.70
N ARG A 56 17.14 -0.36 -0.85
CA ARG A 56 15.74 -0.77 -0.70
C ARG A 56 15.23 -0.38 0.66
N LYS A 57 13.99 0.08 0.70
CA LYS A 57 13.29 0.50 1.92
C LYS A 57 11.94 -0.20 2.00
N LEU A 58 11.52 -0.50 3.21
CA LEU A 58 10.19 -1.03 3.50
C LEU A 58 9.34 0.16 3.94
N GLU A 59 8.32 0.47 3.15
CA GLU A 59 7.47 1.64 3.33
C GLU A 59 6.01 1.23 3.48
N ARG A 60 5.18 2.14 4.00
CA ARG A 60 3.72 1.97 4.05
C ARG A 60 3.07 2.87 3.01
N MET A 61 2.33 2.30 2.07
CA MET A 61 1.66 3.05 0.99
C MET A 61 0.19 2.66 0.85
N GLU A 62 -0.64 3.62 0.44
CA GLU A 62 -2.05 3.36 0.14
C GLU A 62 -2.20 2.41 -1.05
N TRP A 63 -3.06 1.40 -0.91
CA TRP A 63 -3.38 0.51 -2.00
C TRP A 63 -4.40 1.15 -2.94
N GLY A 64 -3.91 1.93 -3.89
CA GLY A 64 -4.75 2.55 -4.91
C GLY A 64 -3.95 3.58 -5.67
N VAL A 65 -3.71 3.36 -6.96
CA VAL A 65 -2.98 4.33 -7.77
C VAL A 65 -3.90 5.53 -8.01
N PRO A 66 -3.47 6.77 -7.69
CA PRO A 66 -4.23 7.96 -8.05
C PRO A 66 -4.33 8.03 -9.57
N THR A 67 -5.54 7.94 -10.10
CA THR A 67 -5.81 8.12 -11.52
C THR A 67 -6.46 9.47 -11.75
N GLN A 68 -6.17 10.11 -12.87
CA GLN A 68 -6.85 11.34 -13.25
C GLN A 68 -8.06 10.98 -14.14
N GLY A 69 -9.25 11.24 -13.63
CA GLY A 69 -10.49 11.12 -14.41
C GLY A 69 -11.05 12.51 -14.76
N PRO A 70 -11.74 12.67 -15.90
CA PRO A 70 -12.48 13.89 -16.17
C PRO A 70 -13.57 14.10 -15.12
N SER A 71 -13.77 15.34 -14.69
CA SER A 71 -14.90 15.69 -13.83
C SER A 71 -16.21 15.51 -14.59
N ALA A 72 -17.22 14.95 -13.91
CA ALA A 72 -18.57 14.80 -14.47
C ALA A 72 -19.24 16.15 -14.78
N ARG A 73 -18.80 17.23 -14.12
CA ARG A 73 -19.36 18.59 -14.29
C ARG A 73 -18.61 19.41 -15.33
N ASP A 74 -17.32 19.14 -15.53
CA ASP A 74 -16.48 19.82 -16.52
C ASP A 74 -15.35 18.86 -16.97
N PRO A 75 -15.41 18.32 -18.20
CA PRO A 75 -14.39 17.41 -18.71
C PRO A 75 -12.97 18.00 -18.79
N ALA A 76 -12.83 19.34 -18.80
CA ALA A 76 -11.54 20.00 -18.81
C ALA A 76 -10.82 19.95 -17.44
N VAL A 77 -11.56 19.70 -16.35
CA VAL A 77 -11.01 19.56 -15.00
C VAL A 77 -10.67 18.09 -14.73
N LYS A 78 -9.38 17.81 -14.48
CA LYS A 78 -8.92 16.47 -14.06
C LYS A 78 -9.02 16.33 -12.55
N LEU A 79 -9.81 15.38 -12.09
CA LEU A 79 -9.92 15.04 -10.66
C LEU A 79 -9.08 13.82 -10.35
N THR A 80 -8.39 13.86 -9.22
CA THR A 80 -7.73 12.68 -8.66
C THR A 80 -8.81 11.71 -8.17
N LYS A 81 -8.98 10.61 -8.90
CA LYS A 81 -9.82 9.48 -8.53
C LYS A 81 -8.92 8.34 -8.11
N TYR A 82 -9.09 7.87 -6.88
CA TYR A 82 -8.57 6.57 -6.50
C TYR A 82 -9.43 5.53 -7.23
N VAL A 83 -8.84 4.79 -8.17
CA VAL A 83 -9.54 3.68 -8.82
C VAL A 83 -9.58 2.55 -7.83
N THR A 84 -10.74 2.44 -7.22
CA THR A 84 -11.15 1.32 -6.38
C THR A 84 -12.02 0.53 -7.32
N ASN A 85 -11.57 -0.65 -7.76
CA ASN A 85 -12.44 -1.51 -8.57
C ASN A 85 -13.60 -1.91 -7.67
N GLU A 86 -14.72 -1.18 -7.79
CA GLU A 86 -15.96 -1.51 -7.13
C GLU A 86 -16.40 -2.88 -7.66
N LEU A 87 -16.60 -3.80 -6.72
CA LEU A 87 -17.15 -5.14 -6.97
C LEU A 87 -18.61 -5.03 -7.43
#